data_AF-A0A497HYS2-F1
#
_entry.id   AF-A0A497HYS2-F1
#
_cell.length_a   1.000
_cell.length_b   1.000
_cell.length_c   1.000
_cell.angle_alpha   90.00
_cell.angle_beta   90.00
_cell.angle_gamma   90.00
#
_symmetry.space_group_name_H-M   'P 1'
#
loop_
_entity.id
_entity.type
_entity.pdbx_description
1 polymer ?
#
loop_
_entity_poly.entity_id
_entity_poly.type
_entity_poly.pdbx_seq_one_letter_code
_entity_poly.pdbx_strand_id
1 'polypeptide(L)'
;MDKEFFELLCYILTSARGLMDEPKMYGPFRLVDTASRLISILEKHGMADNFLKREREKIDEGKCSVMESEEKFREFLDELILDFTEELKGD
;
A
#
# COMPACT_ATOMS: atom_id res chain seq x y z
N MET A 1 17.29 14.40 -1.83
CA MET A 1 16.28 13.34 -1.71
C MET A 1 16.55 12.64 -0.41
N ASP A 2 15.56 12.57 0.48
CA ASP A 2 15.72 11.87 1.75
C ASP A 2 15.99 10.38 1.53
N LYS A 3 16.84 9.78 2.39
CA LYS A 3 17.29 8.38 2.23
C LYS A 3 16.10 7.41 2.15
N GLU A 4 15.05 7.67 2.90
CA GLU A 4 13.86 6.84 2.98
C GLU A 4 13.08 6.80 1.66
N PHE A 5 12.99 7.93 0.95
CA PHE A 5 12.38 7.96 -0.39
C PHE A 5 13.25 7.22 -1.41
N PHE A 6 14.58 7.31 -1.29
CA PHE A 6 15.47 6.54 -2.15
C PHE A 6 15.35 5.03 -1.90
N GLU A 7 15.24 4.61 -0.64
CA GLU A 7 14.96 3.22 -0.26
C GLU A 7 13.61 2.73 -0.80
N LEU A 8 12.57 3.58 -0.77
CA LEU A 8 11.28 3.27 -1.38
C LEU A 8 11.39 3.11 -2.90
N LEU A 9 12.15 3.96 -3.59
CA LEU A 9 12.40 3.82 -5.02
C LEU A 9 13.15 2.51 -5.34
N CYS A 10 14.17 2.17 -4.56
CA CYS A 10 14.85 0.87 -4.69
C CYS A 10 13.88 -0.29 -4.50
N TYR A 11 13.00 -0.21 -3.48
CA TYR A 11 11.97 -1.22 -3.24
C TYR A 11 11.01 -1.37 -4.44
N ILE A 12 10.51 -0.26 -4.99
CA ILE A 12 9.59 -0.28 -6.13
C ILE A 12 10.26 -0.90 -7.35
N LEU A 13 11.49 -0.48 -7.68
CA LEU A 13 12.19 -0.96 -8.88
C LEU A 13 12.58 -2.44 -8.78
N THR A 14 13.04 -2.88 -7.61
CA THR A 14 13.36 -4.30 -7.36
C THR A 14 12.10 -5.16 -7.37
N SER A 15 11.00 -4.66 -6.77
CA SER A 15 9.69 -5.33 -6.82
C SER A 15 9.16 -5.45 -8.24
N ALA A 16 9.20 -4.37 -9.04
CA ALA A 16 8.77 -4.37 -10.43
C ALA A 16 9.53 -5.41 -11.27
N ARG A 17 10.85 -5.54 -11.05
CA ARG A 17 11.62 -6.60 -11.70
C ARG A 17 11.18 -7.98 -11.20
N GLY A 18 11.07 -8.19 -9.89
CA GLY A 18 10.67 -9.49 -9.31
C GLY A 18 9.32 -9.96 -9.84
N LEU A 19 8.35 -9.05 -9.98
CA LEU A 19 7.00 -9.33 -10.47
C LEU A 19 6.93 -9.95 -11.88
N MET A 20 7.98 -9.82 -12.69
CA MET A 20 8.06 -10.50 -13.98
C MET A 20 8.12 -12.03 -13.85
N ASP A 21 8.61 -12.53 -12.72
CA ASP A 21 8.84 -13.95 -12.45
C ASP A 21 7.93 -14.49 -11.32
N GLU A 22 7.04 -13.65 -10.76
CA GLU A 22 6.14 -13.97 -9.64
C GLU A 22 4.67 -14.14 -10.12
N PRO A 23 3.77 -14.72 -9.30
CA PRO A 23 2.34 -14.76 -9.61
C PRO A 23 1.77 -13.36 -9.85
N LYS A 24 0.91 -13.22 -10.88
CA LYS A 24 0.33 -11.91 -11.28
C LYS A 24 -0.32 -11.14 -10.14
N MET A 25 -0.97 -11.84 -9.22
CA MET A 25 -1.63 -11.25 -8.04
C MET A 25 -0.68 -10.53 -7.08
N TYR A 26 0.62 -10.79 -7.17
CA TYR A 26 1.60 -10.09 -6.34
C TYR A 26 1.81 -8.64 -6.81
N GLY A 27 1.42 -8.31 -8.04
CA GLY A 27 1.46 -6.93 -8.55
C GLY A 27 0.63 -5.98 -7.68
N PRO A 28 -0.70 -6.20 -7.57
CA PRO A 28 -1.54 -5.40 -6.67
C PRO A 28 -1.08 -5.44 -5.20
N PHE A 29 -0.58 -6.58 -4.72
CA PHE A 29 0.02 -6.69 -3.37
C PHE A 29 1.22 -5.73 -3.19
N ARG A 30 2.14 -5.68 -4.15
CA ARG A 30 3.29 -4.75 -4.10
C ARG A 30 2.86 -3.29 -4.15
N LEU A 31 1.77 -2.97 -4.86
CA LEU A 31 1.24 -1.60 -4.91
C LEU A 31 0.71 -1.16 -3.54
N VAL A 32 -0.09 -2.00 -2.85
CA VAL A 32 -0.58 -1.65 -1.51
C VAL A 32 0.54 -1.64 -0.47
N ASP A 33 1.51 -2.56 -0.55
CA ASP A 33 2.68 -2.51 0.35
C ASP A 33 3.53 -1.25 0.11
N THR A 34 3.64 -0.80 -1.14
CA THR A 34 4.28 0.49 -1.47
C THR A 34 3.52 1.66 -0.86
N ALA A 35 2.18 1.64 -0.89
CA ALA A 35 1.35 2.67 -0.26
C ALA A 35 1.56 2.74 1.26
N SER A 36 1.54 1.60 1.96
CA SER A 36 1.84 1.55 3.40
C SER A 36 3.24 2.11 3.73
N ARG A 37 4.26 1.75 2.93
CA ARG A 37 5.62 2.28 3.10
C ARG A 37 5.69 3.78 2.88
N LEU A 38 4.98 4.31 1.87
CA LEU A 38 4.92 5.75 1.63
C LEU A 38 4.26 6.47 2.80
N ILE A 39 3.11 5.97 3.29
CA ILE A 39 2.43 6.55 4.46
C ILE A 39 3.35 6.52 5.68
N SER A 40 4.10 5.45 5.89
CA SER A 40 5.09 5.36 6.99
C SER A 40 6.15 6.47 6.90
N ILE A 41 6.58 6.84 5.69
CA ILE A 41 7.49 7.98 5.48
C ILE A 41 6.75 9.28 5.81
N LEU A 42 5.54 9.49 5.28
CA LEU A 42 4.74 10.69 5.58
C LEU A 42 4.51 10.88 7.09
N GLU A 43 4.24 9.80 7.83
CA GLU A 43 4.09 9.80 9.29
C GLU A 43 5.35 10.31 10.00
N LYS A 44 6.52 9.79 9.63
CA LYS A 44 7.81 10.21 10.21
C LYS A 44 8.12 11.68 10.00
N HIS A 45 7.66 12.23 8.87
CA HIS A 45 7.82 13.65 8.53
C HIS A 45 6.66 14.53 9.03
N GLY A 46 5.73 13.99 9.81
CA GLY A 46 4.59 14.73 10.36
C GLY A 46 3.55 15.17 9.34
N MET A 47 3.54 14.53 8.17
CA MET A 47 2.62 14.84 7.06
C MET A 47 1.41 13.90 6.97
N ALA A 48 1.35 12.87 7.82
CA ALA A 48 0.22 11.95 7.86
C ALA A 48 -0.78 12.33 8.96
N ASP A 49 -2.02 12.52 8.56
CA ASP A 49 -3.18 12.70 9.45
C ASP A 49 -3.66 11.36 10.04
N ASN A 50 -4.80 11.40 10.75
CA ASN A 50 -5.38 10.21 11.35
C ASN A 50 -5.98 9.25 10.31
N PHE A 51 -6.44 9.77 9.17
CA PHE A 51 -6.95 8.95 8.07
C PHE A 51 -5.82 8.08 7.52
N LEU A 52 -4.71 8.68 7.11
CA LEU A 52 -3.56 7.96 6.54
C LEU A 52 -2.99 6.93 7.53
N LYS A 53 -2.89 7.26 8.82
CA LYS A 53 -2.43 6.31 9.85
C LYS A 53 -3.32 5.07 9.95
N ARG A 54 -4.64 5.27 9.97
CA ARG A 54 -5.62 4.17 10.00
C ARG A 54 -5.52 3.32 8.74
N GLU A 55 -5.41 3.95 7.57
CA GLU A 55 -5.29 3.22 6.31
C GLU A 55 -3.98 2.44 6.20
N ARG A 56 -2.88 2.96 6.73
CA ARG A 56 -1.61 2.20 6.82
C ARG A 56 -1.79 0.94 7.66
N GLU A 57 -2.40 1.04 8.83
CA GLU A 57 -2.66 -0.10 9.72
C GLU A 57 -3.56 -1.14 9.03
N LYS A 58 -4.66 -0.69 8.40
CA LYS A 58 -5.54 -1.54 7.59
C LYS A 58 -4.77 -2.25 6.47
N ILE A 59 -3.88 -1.55 5.77
CA ILE A 59 -3.05 -2.14 4.72
C ILE A 59 -2.10 -3.20 5.30
N ASP A 60 -1.42 -2.90 6.40
CA ASP A 60 -0.45 -3.81 7.01
C ASP A 60 -1.10 -5.11 7.51
N GLU A 61 -2.33 -5.03 8.02
CA GLU A 61 -3.12 -6.17 8.46
C GLU A 61 -3.72 -6.96 7.28
N GLY A 62 -4.24 -6.26 6.26
CA GLY A 62 -5.02 -6.88 5.18
C GLY A 62 -4.23 -7.35 3.95
N LYS A 63 -3.03 -6.81 3.69
CA LYS A 63 -2.26 -7.10 2.46
C LYS A 63 -1.92 -8.58 2.26
N CYS A 64 -1.81 -9.36 3.33
CA CYS A 64 -1.51 -10.79 3.26
C CYS A 64 -2.70 -11.65 2.80
N SER A 65 -3.91 -11.09 2.70
CA SER A 65 -5.09 -11.80 2.17
C SER A 65 -4.91 -12.29 0.73
N VAL A 66 -3.95 -11.73 -0.03
CA VAL A 66 -3.50 -12.24 -1.34
C VAL A 66 -3.07 -13.72 -1.29
N MET A 67 -2.64 -14.21 -0.13
CA MET A 67 -2.24 -15.60 0.10
C MET A 67 -3.41 -16.50 0.49
N GLU A 68 -4.56 -15.92 0.89
CA GLU A 68 -5.74 -16.67 1.32
C GLU A 68 -6.65 -17.00 0.14
N SER A 69 -7.11 -15.97 -0.59
CA SER A 69 -7.88 -16.12 -1.83
C SER A 69 -7.87 -14.83 -2.65
N GLU A 70 -8.06 -14.96 -3.96
CA GLU A 70 -8.22 -13.80 -4.85
C GLU A 70 -9.44 -12.95 -4.46
N GLU A 71 -10.52 -13.59 -4.04
CA GLU A 71 -11.78 -12.93 -3.64
C GLU A 71 -11.57 -12.04 -2.42
N LYS A 72 -11.00 -12.57 -1.33
CA LYS A 72 -10.73 -11.78 -0.12
C LYS A 72 -9.80 -10.61 -0.39
N PHE A 73 -8.78 -10.83 -1.21
CA PHE A 73 -7.85 -9.77 -1.55
C PHE A 73 -8.51 -8.69 -2.41
N ARG A 74 -9.42 -9.07 -3.32
CA ARG A 74 -10.23 -8.12 -4.09
C ARG A 74 -11.13 -7.28 -3.18
N GLU A 75 -11.85 -7.92 -2.26
CA GLU A 75 -12.71 -7.21 -1.29
C GLU A 75 -11.89 -6.21 -0.47
N PHE A 76 -10.73 -6.63 0.04
CA PHE A 76 -9.80 -5.75 0.74
C PHE A 76 -9.36 -4.55 -0.10
N LEU A 77 -9.03 -4.74 -1.39
CA LEU A 77 -8.68 -3.65 -2.28
C LEU A 77 -9.86 -2.70 -2.53
N ASP A 78 -11.07 -3.24 -2.71
CA ASP A 78 -12.28 -2.46 -2.92
C ASP A 78 -12.59 -1.60 -1.69
N GLU A 79 -12.41 -2.12 -0.48
CA GLU A 79 -12.57 -1.35 0.75
C GLU A 79 -11.58 -0.18 0.85
N LEU A 80 -10.28 -0.40 0.54
CA LEU A 80 -9.29 0.69 0.53
C LEU A 80 -9.66 1.80 -0.46
N ILE A 81 -10.16 1.41 -1.64
CA ILE A 81 -10.61 2.38 -2.64
C ILE A 81 -11.80 3.18 -2.10
N LEU A 82 -12.77 2.53 -1.45
CA LEU A 82 -13.91 3.20 -0.84
C LEU A 82 -13.45 4.21 0.20
N ASP A 83 -12.59 3.82 1.15
CA ASP A 83 -12.08 4.70 2.22
C ASP A 83 -11.43 5.97 1.64
N PHE A 84 -10.55 5.83 0.64
CA PHE A 84 -9.91 6.99 -0.01
C PHE A 84 -10.88 7.84 -0.83
N THR A 85 -11.88 7.24 -1.47
CA THR A 85 -12.89 8.02 -2.22
C THR A 85 -13.87 8.75 -1.31
N GLU A 86 -14.10 8.25 -0.11
CA GLU A 86 -14.90 8.94 0.91
C GLU A 86 -14.14 10.10 1.51
N GLU A 87 -12.86 9.93 1.85
CA GLU A 87 -12.00 11.01 2.33
C GLU A 87 -11.91 12.15 1.30
N LEU A 88 -11.70 11.81 0.03
CA LEU A 88 -11.65 12.79 -1.08
C LEU A 88 -12.95 13.59 -1.29
N LYS A 89 -14.10 13.12 -0.78
CA LYS A 89 -15.37 13.86 -0.81
C LYS A 89 -15.57 14.74 0.43
N GLY A 90 -14.85 14.43 1.51
CA GLY A 90 -14.90 15.14 2.79
C GLY A 90 -14.00 16.38 2.84
N ASP A 91 -12.96 16.41 1.99
CA ASP A 91 -12.08 17.57 1.72
C ASP A 91 -12.73 18.63 0.80
#